data_AF-A0A8E0MDN7-F1
#
_entry.id   AF-A0A8E0MDN7-F1
#
_cell.length_a   1.000
_cell.length_b   1.000
_cell.length_c   1.000
_cell.angle_alpha   90.00
_cell.angle_beta   90.00
_cell.angle_gamma   90.00
#
_symmetry.space_group_name_H-M   'P 1'
#
loop_
_entity.id
_entity.type
_entity.pdbx_description
1 polymer ?
#
loop_
_entity_poly.entity_id
_entity_poly.type
_entity_poly.pdbx_seq_one_letter_code
_entity_poly.pdbx_strand_id
1 'polypeptide(L)' 'MENQFKQFQLKPFVIDGLNAMAITAPTPIQQKVIPALLRGENIVGQSQTGSGKTHAFLVPLLSMVDPT' A
#
# COMPACT_ATOMS: atom_id res chain seq x y z
N MET A 1 2.47 -12.01 -14.18
CA MET A 1 2.76 -10.56 -14.10
C MET A 1 3.35 -10.28 -12.73
N GLU A 2 4.42 -9.50 -12.65
CA GLU A 2 5.00 -9.10 -11.37
C GLU A 2 4.12 -8.06 -10.67
N ASN A 3 3.93 -8.19 -9.36
CA ASN A 3 3.12 -7.26 -8.58
C ASN A 3 3.84 -5.90 -8.43
N GLN A 4 3.23 -4.84 -8.95
CA GLN A 4 3.83 -3.51 -8.98
C GLN A 4 4.01 -2.89 -7.59
N PHE A 5 3.36 -3.41 -6.55
CA PHE A 5 3.56 -2.96 -5.18
C PHE A 5 4.97 -3.27 -4.64
N LYS A 6 5.72 -4.19 -5.28
CA LYS A 6 7.12 -4.47 -4.94
C LYS A 6 8.02 -3.22 -5.03
N GLN A 7 7.64 -2.22 -5.83
CA GLN A 7 8.37 -0.96 -5.94
C GLN A 7 8.47 -0.19 -4.61
N PHE A 8 7.59 -0.47 -3.64
CA PHE A 8 7.55 0.21 -2.35
C PHE A 8 8.34 -0.50 -1.25
N GLN A 9 9.11 -1.55 -1.57
CA GLN A 9 9.89 -2.34 -0.61
C GLN A 9 9.07 -2.82 0.63
N LEU A 10 7.82 -3.25 0.41
CA LEU A 10 6.96 -3.78 1.46
C LEU A 10 7.47 -5.14 1.98
N LYS A 11 7.11 -5.49 3.22
CA LYS A 11 7.40 -6.82 3.79
C LYS A 11 6.77 -7.94 2.94
N PRO A 12 7.43 -9.11 2.79
CA PRO A 12 6.97 -10.18 1.89
C PRO A 12 5.52 -10.61 2.11
N PHE A 13 5.09 -10.77 3.37
CA PHE A 13 3.72 -11.21 3.68
C PHE A 13 2.63 -10.24 3.17
N VAL A 14 2.95 -8.94 3.03
CA VAL A 14 2.02 -7.95 2.46
C VAL A 14 1.90 -8.17 0.97
N ILE A 15 3.00 -8.44 0.27
CA ILE A 15 2.99 -8.77 -1.16
C ILE A 15 2.22 -10.07 -1.41
N ASP A 16 2.39 -11.07 -0.55
CA ASP A 16 1.68 -12.35 -0.65
C ASP A 16 0.16 -12.17 -0.46
N GLY A 17 -0.25 -11.37 0.53
CA GLY A 17 -1.65 -11.01 0.73
C GLY A 17 -2.25 -10.26 -0.46
N LEU A 18 -1.52 -9.29 -1.03
CA LEU A 18 -1.95 -8.57 -2.23
C LEU A 18 -2.10 -9.50 -3.44
N ASN A 19 -1.18 -10.44 -3.62
CA ASN A 19 -1.27 -11.46 -4.67
C ASN A 19 -2.48 -12.37 -4.49
N ALA A 20 -2.75 -12.84 -3.26
CA ALA A 20 -3.92 -13.68 -2.95
C ALA A 20 -5.25 -12.97 -3.24
N MET A 21 -5.28 -11.64 -3.08
CA MET A 21 -6.44 -10.80 -3.40
C MET A 21 -6.48 -10.35 -4.88
N ALA A 22 -5.53 -10.78 -5.71
CA ALA A 22 -5.34 -10.31 -7.09
C ALA A 22 -5.18 -8.78 -7.23
N ILE A 23 -4.64 -8.12 -6.20
CA ILE A 23 -4.32 -6.68 -6.20
C ILE A 23 -2.88 -6.51 -6.68
N THR A 24 -2.71 -6.20 -7.97
CA THR A 24 -1.38 -6.24 -8.63
C THR A 24 -0.81 -4.88 -9.02
N ALA A 25 -1.65 -3.83 -9.07
CA ALA A 25 -1.24 -2.49 -9.47
C ALA A 25 -1.79 -1.42 -8.50
N PRO A 26 -0.96 -0.50 -8.00
CA PRO A 26 -1.42 0.55 -7.10
C PRO A 26 -2.21 1.63 -7.84
N THR A 27 -3.29 2.12 -7.23
CA THR A 27 -4.06 3.25 -7.75
C THR A 27 -3.28 4.58 -7.62
N PRO A 28 -3.66 5.66 -8.33
CA PRO A 28 -2.95 6.93 -8.25
C PRO A 28 -2.83 7.52 -6.84
N ILE A 29 -3.82 7.31 -5.97
CA ILE A 29 -3.72 7.76 -4.57
C ILE A 29 -2.76 6.88 -3.75
N GLN A 30 -2.73 5.58 -4.00
CA GLN A 30 -1.81 4.64 -3.34
C GLN A 30 -0.36 4.95 -3.71
N GLN A 31 -0.07 5.22 -4.98
CA GLN A 31 1.27 5.60 -5.45
C GLN A 31 1.81 6.86 -4.75
N LYS A 32 0.92 7.81 -4.40
CA LYS A 32 1.30 9.05 -3.71
C LYS A 32 1.44 8.86 -2.20
N VAL A 33 0.52 8.11 -1.59
CA VAL A 33 0.41 8.00 -0.12
C VAL A 33 1.37 6.96 0.46
N ILE A 34 1.53 5.80 -0.19
CA ILE A 34 2.32 4.68 0.37
C ILE A 34 3.76 5.09 0.69
N PRO A 35 4.53 5.72 -0.23
CA PRO A 35 5.92 6.09 0.06
C PRO A 35 6.04 7.11 1.21
N ALA A 36 5.11 8.06 1.29
CA ALA A 36 5.11 9.08 2.33
C ALA A 36 4.79 8.50 3.71
N LEU A 37 3.81 7.58 3.79
CA LEU A 37 3.52 6.85 5.03
C LEU A 37 4.69 5.97 5.48
N LEU A 38 5.35 5.25 4.56
CA LEU A 38 6.53 4.44 4.90
C LEU A 38 7.70 5.28 5.44
N ARG A 39 7.77 6.57 5.11
CA ARG A 39 8.74 7.52 5.67
C ARG A 39 8.31 8.13 7.01
N GLY A 40 7.13 7.78 7.52
CA GLY A 40 6.58 8.32 8.78
C GLY A 40 6.04 9.75 8.66
N GLU A 41 5.71 10.21 7.45
CA GLU A 41 5.16 11.55 7.22
C GLU A 41 3.68 11.64 7.61
N ASN A 42 3.27 12.82 8.11
CA ASN A 42 1.86 13.16 8.30
C ASN A 42 1.25 13.62 6.98
N ILE A 43 0.10 13.08 6.60
CA ILE A 43 -0.51 13.32 5.28
C ILE A 43 -2.00 13.64 5.43
N VAL A 44 -2.46 14.63 4.68
CA VAL A 44 -3.89 14.86 4.40
C VAL A 44 -4.14 14.52 2.93
N GLY A 45 -4.98 13.53 2.66
CA GLY A 45 -5.29 13.06 1.31
C GLY A 45 -6.78 13.16 0.98
N GLN A 46 -7.13 13.90 -0.08
CA GLN A 46 -8.50 13.96 -0.61
C GLN A 46 -8.61 13.11 -1.88
N SER A 47 -9.60 12.23 -1.94
CA SER A 47 -10.00 11.56 -3.19
C SER A 47 -11.42 11.02 -3.09
N GLN A 48 -12.06 10.76 -4.23
CA GLN A 48 -13.43 10.23 -4.31
C GLN A 48 -13.59 8.83 -3.68
N THR A 49 -14.81 8.44 -3.31
CA THR A 49 -15.12 7.06 -2.91
C THR A 49 -14.78 6.08 -4.05
N GLY A 50 -14.29 4.89 -3.71
CA GLY A 50 -13.84 3.89 -4.69
C GLY A 50 -12.42 4.10 -5.23
N SER A 51 -11.70 5.16 -4.85
CA SER A 51 -10.32 5.44 -5.31
C SER A 51 -9.24 4.52 -4.70
N GLY A 52 -9.60 3.64 -3.77
CA GLY A 52 -8.65 2.75 -3.10
C GLY A 52 -7.93 3.34 -1.90
N LYS A 53 -8.46 4.41 -1.28
CA LYS A 53 -7.91 5.03 -0.05
C LYS A 53 -7.64 4.03 1.08
N THR A 54 -8.52 3.04 1.26
CA THR A 54 -8.38 2.04 2.33
C THR A 54 -7.05 1.29 2.23
N HIS A 55 -6.72 0.77 1.05
CA HIS A 55 -5.42 0.14 0.83
C HIS A 55 -4.26 1.15 0.84
N ALA A 56 -4.50 2.42 0.51
CA ALA A 56 -3.45 3.45 0.52
C ALA A 56 -2.82 3.67 1.91
N PHE A 57 -3.58 3.48 3.00
CA PHE A 57 -3.03 3.51 4.35
C PHE A 57 -2.81 2.13 4.96
N LEU A 58 -3.66 1.13 4.68
CA LEU A 58 -3.51 -0.20 5.28
C LEU A 58 -2.28 -0.96 4.77
N VAL A 59 -1.95 -0.88 3.48
CA VAL A 59 -0.78 -1.58 2.92
C VAL A 59 0.52 -1.17 3.60
N PRO A 60 0.85 0.12 3.73
CA PRO A 60 2.07 0.54 4.43
C PRO A 60 1.99 0.25 5.93
N LEU A 61 0.83 0.40 6.58
CA LEU A 61 0.68 0.07 8.01
C LEU A 61 0.93 -1.41 8.30
N LEU A 62 0.36 -2.32 7.51
CA LEU A 62 0.61 -3.75 7.64
C LEU A 62 2.10 -4.03 7.46
N SER A 63 2.77 -3.36 6.52
CA SER A 63 4.22 -3.51 6.33
C SER A 63 5.07 -2.98 7.50
N MET A 64 4.52 -2.16 8.40
CA MET A 64 5.22 -1.69 9.60
C MET A 64 5.05 -2.63 10.79
N VAL A 65 3.98 -3.43 10.83
CA VAL A 65 3.70 -4.37 11.93
C VAL A 65 4.70 -5.53 11.90
N ASP A 66 5.13 -5.95 13.08
CA ASP A 66 5.82 -7.23 13.27
C ASP A 66 4.78 -8.35 13.45
N PRO A 67 4.71 -9.34 12.53
CA PRO A 67 3.75 -10.43 12.61
C PRO A 67 4.17 -11.56 13.57
N THR A 68 5.29 -11.41 14.29
CA THR A 68 5.79 -12.40 15.26
C THR A 68 5.21 -12.26 16.66
#